data_AF-A0A7S0XUY5-F1
#
_entry.id   AF-A0A7S0XUY5-F1
#
_cell.length_a   1.000
_cell.length_b   1.000
_cell.length_c   1.000
_cell.angle_alpha   90.00
_cell.angle_beta   90.00
_cell.angle_gamma   90.00
#
_symmetry.space_group_name_H-M   'P 1'
#
loop_
_entity.id
_entity.type
_entity.pdbx_description
1 polymer ?
#
loop_
_entity_poly.entity_id
_entity_poly.type
_entity_poly.pdbx_seq_one_letter_code
_entity_poly.pdbx_strand_id
1 'polypeptide(L)'
;NVVTSISSSVEAGIFSAKTDAGVDVAGVVLLGTTQMSAVGGVATFADLFVNIQVDLVTLSFTERCTGASCANLPPIVSDTFRVAAPAADLSVAWSPPAVISAGVPLTGPPSVTLLDALGAATPLSSRLIKVSSVDVRGNATDVLGTPTVNAIQGVATFDNAAVTTVGTYTLLFNFEPEVAGFLGVQSTAFLVVAGPPSQI
;
A
#
# COMPACT_ATOMS: atom_id res chain seq x y z
N ASN A 1 0.45 38.43 23.40
CA ASN A 1 -0.48 38.67 22.28
C ASN A 1 -1.18 37.37 21.95
N VAL A 2 -2.37 37.20 22.51
CA VAL A 2 -3.20 36.00 22.39
C VAL A 2 -4.27 36.31 21.35
N VAL A 3 -4.39 35.50 20.31
CA VAL A 3 -5.59 35.48 19.47
C VAL A 3 -6.57 34.55 20.18
N THR A 4 -7.53 35.12 20.91
CA THR A 4 -8.68 34.41 21.45
C THR A 4 -9.77 34.37 20.39
N SER A 5 -9.67 33.42 19.45
CA SER A 5 -10.78 32.97 18.62
C SER A 5 -11.08 31.53 19.03
N ILE A 6 -12.20 31.33 19.72
CA ILE A 6 -12.63 30.02 20.25
C ILE A 6 -13.60 29.28 19.31
N SER A 7 -13.68 29.67 18.03
CA SER A 7 -14.54 28.98 17.06
C SER A 7 -14.17 29.23 15.60
N SER A 8 -12.89 29.25 15.25
CA SER A 8 -12.51 29.18 13.82
C SER A 8 -12.66 27.72 13.36
N SER A 9 -13.41 27.53 12.27
CA SER A 9 -13.39 26.27 11.53
C SER A 9 -12.25 26.35 10.54
N VAL A 10 -11.47 25.29 10.37
CA VAL A 10 -10.49 25.16 9.30
C VAL A 10 -11.11 24.33 8.19
N GLU A 11 -11.01 24.82 6.97
CA GLU A 11 -11.40 24.08 5.77
C GLU A 11 -10.15 23.57 5.06
N ALA A 12 -10.09 22.27 4.84
CA ALA A 12 -9.09 21.61 4.02
C ALA A 12 -9.56 21.55 2.56
N GLY A 13 -8.66 21.83 1.63
CA GLY A 13 -8.91 21.74 0.19
C GLY A 13 -7.68 21.29 -0.59
N ILE A 14 -7.84 21.10 -1.90
CA ILE A 14 -6.72 20.90 -2.81
C ILE A 14 -6.18 22.28 -3.21
N PHE A 15 -4.92 22.55 -2.90
CA PHE A 15 -4.21 23.74 -3.41
C PHE A 15 -3.71 23.50 -4.83
N SER A 16 -3.10 22.33 -5.07
CA SER A 16 -2.61 21.93 -6.38
C SER A 16 -2.61 20.41 -6.51
N ALA A 17 -2.84 19.93 -7.72
CA ALA A 17 -2.77 18.52 -8.08
C ALA A 17 -2.18 18.41 -9.48
N LYS A 18 -0.95 17.88 -9.57
CA LYS A 18 -0.14 17.89 -10.80
C LYS A 18 0.48 16.53 -11.07
N THR A 19 0.82 16.30 -12.33
CA THR A 19 1.77 15.24 -12.70
C THR A 19 3.20 15.65 -12.36
N ASP A 20 4.14 14.71 -12.44
CA ASP A 20 5.58 15.01 -12.30
C ASP A 20 6.10 16.02 -13.34
N ALA A 21 5.45 16.10 -14.50
CA ALA A 21 5.75 17.08 -15.53
C ALA A 21 5.16 18.48 -15.22
N GLY A 22 4.49 18.64 -14.07
CA GLY A 22 3.89 19.90 -13.64
C GLY A 22 2.56 20.24 -14.32
N VAL A 23 1.92 19.26 -14.98
CA VAL A 23 0.62 19.43 -15.65
C VAL A 23 -0.51 19.25 -14.64
N ASP A 24 -1.47 20.17 -14.61
CA ASP A 24 -2.63 20.06 -13.72
C ASP A 24 -3.49 18.83 -14.06
N VAL A 25 -3.85 18.07 -13.03
CA VAL A 25 -4.68 16.87 -13.14
C VAL A 25 -6.13 17.24 -12.84
N ALA A 26 -7.02 17.00 -13.81
CA ALA A 26 -8.45 17.26 -13.66
C ALA A 26 -9.16 16.16 -12.85
N GLY A 27 -10.27 16.51 -12.20
CA GLY A 27 -11.13 15.54 -11.49
C GLY A 27 -10.64 15.15 -10.09
N VAL A 28 -9.62 15.84 -9.57
CA VAL A 28 -9.07 15.64 -8.23
C VAL A 28 -9.99 16.29 -7.20
N VAL A 29 -10.44 15.51 -6.22
CA VAL A 29 -11.34 15.93 -5.16
C VAL A 29 -10.80 15.46 -3.81
N LEU A 30 -10.78 16.36 -2.84
CA LEU A 30 -10.56 16.02 -1.44
C LEU A 30 -11.90 15.65 -0.81
N LEU A 31 -11.96 14.46 -0.24
CA LEU A 31 -13.14 13.86 0.36
C LEU A 31 -12.86 13.53 1.83
N GLY A 32 -13.90 13.15 2.58
CA GLY A 32 -13.85 13.01 4.04
C GLY A 32 -14.35 14.27 4.75
N THR A 33 -13.94 14.47 5.99
CA THR A 33 -14.34 15.63 6.79
C THR A 33 -13.46 16.81 6.43
N THR A 34 -13.84 17.60 5.43
CA THR A 34 -13.01 18.74 4.94
C THR A 34 -13.18 20.02 5.76
N GLN A 35 -14.04 20.05 6.79
CA GLN A 35 -14.17 21.18 7.71
C GLN A 35 -14.13 20.69 9.15
N MET A 36 -13.24 21.28 9.96
CA MET A 36 -13.07 20.93 11.36
C MET A 36 -12.89 22.17 12.23
N SER A 37 -13.55 22.20 13.38
CA SER A 37 -13.32 23.26 14.37
C SER A 37 -11.95 23.12 15.01
N ALA A 38 -11.21 24.22 15.11
CA ALA A 38 -9.94 24.23 15.82
C ALA A 38 -10.17 24.17 17.34
N VAL A 39 -9.53 23.23 18.03
CA VAL A 39 -9.53 23.12 19.50
C VAL A 39 -8.14 23.51 19.99
N GLY A 40 -8.05 24.57 20.81
CA GLY A 40 -6.75 25.11 21.24
C GLY A 40 -5.89 25.63 20.08
N GLY A 41 -6.51 26.07 18.99
CA GLY A 41 -5.81 26.54 17.78
C GLY A 41 -5.35 25.42 16.83
N VAL A 42 -5.68 24.16 17.11
CA VAL A 42 -5.32 23.02 16.27
C VAL A 42 -6.58 22.39 15.69
N ALA A 43 -6.65 22.29 14.37
CA ALA A 43 -7.63 21.46 13.67
C ALA A 43 -6.94 20.17 13.21
N THR A 44 -7.51 19.02 13.56
CA THR A 44 -7.00 17.70 13.17
C THR A 44 -8.00 17.03 12.26
N PHE A 45 -7.53 16.56 11.11
CA PHE A 45 -8.31 15.84 10.13
C PHE A 45 -7.83 14.39 10.08
N ALA A 46 -8.74 13.43 10.28
CA ALA A 46 -8.38 12.01 10.41
C ALA A 46 -8.75 11.17 9.18
N ASP A 47 -9.60 11.69 8.30
CA ASP A 47 -10.29 10.92 7.25
C ASP A 47 -10.20 11.58 5.86
N LEU A 48 -9.27 12.53 5.68
CA LEU A 48 -9.07 13.15 4.36
C LEU A 48 -8.54 12.12 3.37
N PHE A 49 -9.18 12.05 2.21
CA PHE A 49 -8.70 11.21 1.11
C PHE A 49 -8.84 11.90 -0.23
N VAL A 50 -7.94 11.57 -1.16
CA VAL A 50 -7.99 12.04 -2.55
C VAL A 50 -8.58 10.92 -3.41
N ASN A 51 -9.56 11.28 -4.24
CA ASN A 51 -10.37 10.32 -5.00
C ASN A 51 -9.62 9.55 -6.11
N ILE A 52 -8.50 10.07 -6.59
CA ILE A 52 -7.73 9.50 -7.70
C ILE A 52 -6.22 9.52 -7.40
N GLN A 53 -5.48 8.69 -8.13
CA GLN A 53 -4.02 8.78 -8.17
C GLN A 53 -3.59 10.13 -8.74
N VAL A 54 -2.61 10.76 -8.08
CA VAL A 54 -1.97 12.00 -8.51
C VAL A 54 -0.52 12.00 -8.04
N ASP A 55 0.41 12.40 -8.91
CA ASP A 55 1.84 12.47 -8.56
C ASP A 55 2.11 13.54 -7.52
N LEU A 56 1.63 14.76 -7.68
CA LEU A 56 1.98 15.87 -6.80
C LEU A 56 0.71 16.54 -6.30
N VAL A 57 0.36 16.31 -5.05
CA VAL A 57 -0.76 16.95 -4.35
C VAL A 57 -0.23 17.86 -3.25
N THR A 58 -0.79 19.07 -3.18
CA THR A 58 -0.61 20.01 -2.08
C THR A 58 -1.99 20.34 -1.53
N LEU A 59 -2.18 20.22 -0.22
CA LEU A 59 -3.42 20.63 0.43
C LEU A 59 -3.34 22.10 0.86
N SER A 60 -4.48 22.79 0.87
CA SER A 60 -4.66 24.09 1.51
C SER A 60 -5.49 23.93 2.78
N PHE A 61 -5.15 24.69 3.80
CA PHE A 61 -5.89 24.82 5.05
C PHE A 61 -6.24 26.29 5.23
N THR A 62 -7.53 26.59 5.18
CA THR A 62 -8.05 27.96 5.23
C THR A 62 -8.87 28.14 6.51
N GLU A 63 -8.54 29.15 7.31
CA GLU A 63 -9.40 29.50 8.44
C GLU A 63 -10.70 30.14 7.95
N ARG A 64 -11.82 29.51 8.28
CA ARG A 64 -13.16 30.07 8.21
C ARG A 64 -13.48 30.70 9.56
N CYS A 65 -13.41 32.02 9.59
CA CYS A 65 -13.88 32.83 10.69
C CYS A 65 -15.14 33.58 10.23
N THR A 66 -16.16 33.68 11.10
CA THR A 66 -17.37 34.46 10.83
C THR A 66 -17.46 35.63 11.82
N GLY A 67 -17.48 36.88 11.33
CA GLY A 67 -17.55 38.08 12.16
C GLY A 67 -16.66 39.24 11.71
N ALA A 68 -16.92 40.44 12.23
CA ALA A 68 -16.22 41.68 11.85
C ALA A 68 -14.74 41.75 12.29
N SER A 69 -14.31 40.85 13.18
CA SER A 69 -12.92 40.72 13.66
C SER A 69 -12.12 39.66 12.92
N CYS A 70 -12.68 39.05 11.87
CA CYS A 70 -11.99 38.02 11.09
C CYS A 70 -11.02 38.67 10.10
N ALA A 71 -9.73 38.43 10.30
CA ALA A 71 -8.73 38.70 9.28
C ALA A 71 -8.81 37.59 8.22
N ASN A 72 -8.85 37.96 6.93
CA ASN A 72 -8.66 37.00 5.84
C ASN A 72 -7.19 36.57 5.81
N LEU A 73 -6.88 35.56 6.61
CA LEU A 73 -5.55 34.96 6.64
C LEU A 73 -5.31 34.20 5.33
N PRO A 74 -4.09 34.26 4.76
CA PRO A 74 -3.77 33.43 3.62
C PRO A 74 -3.84 31.94 4.00
N PRO A 75 -4.21 31.06 3.07
CA PRO A 75 -4.21 29.63 3.31
C PRO A 75 -2.80 29.14 3.66
N ILE A 76 -2.72 28.25 4.62
CA ILE A 76 -1.50 27.50 4.90
C ILE A 76 -1.50 26.28 3.98
N VAL A 77 -0.38 25.99 3.34
CA VAL A 77 -0.26 24.84 2.44
C VAL A 77 0.56 23.72 3.09
N SER A 78 0.21 22.48 2.80
CA SER A 78 1.04 21.33 3.19
C SER A 78 2.33 21.28 2.36
N ASP A 79 3.26 20.43 2.77
CA ASP A 79 4.25 19.92 1.83
C ASP A 79 3.57 19.13 0.70
N THR A 80 4.22 19.04 -0.45
CA THR A 80 3.72 18.25 -1.58
C THR A 80 3.94 16.76 -1.32
N PHE A 81 2.92 15.94 -1.61
CA PHE A 81 2.98 14.48 -1.49
C PHE A 81 2.35 13.79 -2.69
N ARG A 82 2.68 12.50 -2.86
CA ARG A 82 2.10 11.63 -3.89
C ARG A 82 0.89 10.87 -3.36
N VAL A 83 -0.12 10.67 -4.21
CA VAL A 83 -1.27 9.80 -3.95
C VAL A 83 -1.23 8.65 -4.94
N ALA A 84 -1.04 7.43 -4.44
CA ALA A 84 -0.98 6.22 -5.27
C ALA A 84 -2.39 5.69 -5.58
N ALA A 85 -2.56 5.04 -6.73
CA ALA A 85 -3.70 4.15 -6.91
C ALA A 85 -3.61 2.96 -5.93
N PRO A 86 -4.76 2.44 -5.46
CA PRO A 86 -4.75 1.19 -4.73
C PRO A 86 -4.26 0.08 -5.66
N ALA A 87 -3.34 -0.76 -5.17
CA ALA A 87 -2.95 -1.96 -5.87
C ALA A 87 -4.16 -2.88 -6.02
N ALA A 88 -4.48 -3.24 -7.27
CA ALA A 88 -5.63 -4.05 -7.63
C ALA A 88 -5.23 -5.42 -8.20
N ASP A 89 -3.98 -5.56 -8.64
CA ASP A 89 -3.45 -6.79 -9.21
C ASP A 89 -1.99 -7.01 -8.77
N LEU A 90 -1.46 -8.20 -9.03
CA LEU A 90 -0.10 -8.61 -8.68
C LEU A 90 0.60 -9.23 -9.90
N SER A 91 1.91 -9.03 -10.00
CA SER A 91 2.75 -9.75 -10.95
C SER A 91 3.86 -10.48 -10.20
N VAL A 92 4.01 -11.78 -10.49
CA VAL A 92 5.05 -12.60 -9.86
C VAL A 92 6.40 -12.26 -10.48
N ALA A 93 7.29 -11.68 -9.68
CA ALA A 93 8.66 -11.36 -10.08
C ALA A 93 9.64 -12.51 -9.79
N TRP A 94 9.20 -13.51 -9.02
CA TRP A 94 10.02 -14.65 -8.63
C TRP A 94 9.94 -15.82 -9.60
N SER A 95 11.10 -16.38 -9.92
CA SER A 95 11.25 -17.62 -10.69
C SER A 95 11.94 -18.68 -9.82
N PRO A 96 11.23 -19.71 -9.34
CA PRO A 96 11.83 -20.76 -8.52
C PRO A 96 12.88 -21.58 -9.29
N PRO A 97 13.91 -22.09 -8.59
CA PRO A 97 14.63 -23.27 -9.04
C PRO A 97 13.67 -24.47 -9.16
N ALA A 98 13.94 -25.36 -10.11
CA ALA A 98 13.10 -26.55 -10.30
C ALA A 98 13.04 -27.47 -9.06
N VAL A 99 14.10 -27.47 -8.24
CA VAL A 99 14.21 -28.29 -7.04
C VAL A 99 14.72 -27.46 -5.86
N ILE A 100 14.05 -27.57 -4.72
CA ILE A 100 14.42 -26.96 -3.44
C ILE A 100 14.44 -27.99 -2.33
N SER A 101 15.15 -27.70 -1.24
CA SER A 101 15.19 -28.58 -0.06
C SER A 101 14.15 -28.19 0.97
N ALA A 102 13.46 -29.18 1.53
CA ALA A 102 12.47 -29.00 2.58
C ALA A 102 13.07 -28.28 3.81
N GLY A 103 12.36 -27.26 4.31
CA GLY A 103 12.74 -26.48 5.50
C GLY A 103 13.91 -25.51 5.28
N VAL A 104 14.46 -25.44 4.06
CA VAL A 104 15.50 -24.47 3.71
C VAL A 104 14.86 -23.22 3.09
N PRO A 105 15.30 -22.01 3.47
CA PRO A 105 14.86 -20.77 2.81
C PRO A 105 14.96 -20.81 1.29
N LEU A 106 13.92 -20.31 0.62
CA LEU A 106 13.86 -20.19 -0.82
C LEU A 106 14.94 -19.23 -1.34
N THR A 107 15.78 -19.72 -2.25
CA THR A 107 16.84 -18.92 -2.88
C THR A 107 16.26 -17.97 -3.92
N GLY A 108 16.72 -16.72 -3.91
CA GLY A 108 16.05 -15.62 -4.62
C GLY A 108 14.68 -15.45 -3.98
N PRO A 109 14.52 -14.63 -2.93
CA PRO A 109 13.30 -14.66 -2.13
C PRO A 109 12.06 -14.43 -3.01
N PRO A 110 10.95 -15.14 -2.74
CA PRO A 110 9.71 -14.94 -3.46
C PRO A 110 9.29 -13.47 -3.42
N SER A 111 8.90 -12.92 -4.56
CA SER A 111 8.53 -11.52 -4.67
C SER A 111 7.44 -11.30 -5.70
N VAL A 112 6.59 -10.31 -5.42
CA VAL A 112 5.52 -9.85 -6.31
C VAL A 112 5.53 -8.33 -6.40
N THR A 113 5.25 -7.81 -7.58
CA THR A 113 5.05 -6.40 -7.85
C THR A 113 3.57 -6.07 -7.81
N LEU A 114 3.21 -5.00 -7.10
CA LEU A 114 1.85 -4.49 -7.01
C LEU A 114 1.50 -3.67 -8.25
N LEU A 115 0.40 -4.00 -8.89
CA LEU A 115 -0.11 -3.34 -10.07
C LEU A 115 -1.44 -2.64 -9.76
N ASP A 116 -1.71 -1.53 -10.45
CA ASP A 116 -3.04 -0.92 -10.48
C ASP A 116 -4.00 -1.73 -11.37
N ALA A 117 -5.25 -1.26 -11.47
CA ALA A 117 -6.28 -1.91 -12.28
C ALA A 117 -6.02 -1.88 -13.79
N LEU A 118 -5.04 -1.09 -14.24
CA LEU A 118 -4.62 -0.98 -15.65
C LEU A 118 -3.37 -1.81 -15.93
N GLY A 119 -2.80 -2.48 -14.92
CA GLY A 119 -1.59 -3.30 -15.03
C GLY A 119 -0.29 -2.51 -14.90
N ALA A 120 -0.33 -1.23 -14.47
CA ALA A 120 0.86 -0.44 -14.24
C ALA A 120 1.39 -0.62 -12.81
N ALA A 121 2.72 -0.61 -12.63
CA ALA A 121 3.32 -0.77 -11.31
C ALA A 121 2.98 0.40 -10.37
N THR A 122 2.71 0.08 -9.11
CA THR A 122 2.32 1.06 -8.07
C THR A 122 3.41 1.18 -6.99
N PRO A 123 4.54 1.86 -7.26
CA PRO A 123 5.69 1.88 -6.35
C PRO A 123 5.41 2.57 -5.01
N LEU A 124 4.31 3.30 -4.90
CA LEU A 124 3.93 3.98 -3.66
C LEU A 124 2.96 3.15 -2.81
N SER A 125 2.48 2.01 -3.33
CA SER A 125 1.59 1.13 -2.58
C SER A 125 2.38 0.33 -1.55
N SER A 126 1.93 0.36 -0.30
CA SER A 126 2.50 -0.40 0.82
C SER A 126 1.60 -1.54 1.29
N ARG A 127 0.72 -2.01 0.40
CA ARG A 127 -0.32 -2.98 0.74
C ARG A 127 0.27 -4.30 1.24
N LEU A 128 -0.39 -4.93 2.21
CA LEU A 128 0.02 -6.24 2.73
C LEU A 128 -0.28 -7.33 1.70
N ILE A 129 0.70 -8.21 1.49
CA ILE A 129 0.58 -9.40 0.65
C ILE A 129 0.84 -10.62 1.54
N LYS A 130 -0.02 -11.61 1.42
CA LYS A 130 0.17 -12.94 2.01
C LYS A 130 0.69 -13.91 0.96
N VAL A 131 1.66 -14.74 1.31
CA VAL A 131 2.13 -15.89 0.53
C VAL A 131 1.75 -17.19 1.21
N SER A 132 1.35 -18.18 0.41
CA SER A 132 1.04 -19.54 0.85
C SER A 132 1.58 -20.55 -0.16
N SER A 133 1.94 -21.74 0.30
CA SER A 133 2.28 -22.86 -0.59
C SER A 133 1.03 -23.66 -0.92
N VAL A 134 0.87 -24.05 -2.19
CA VAL A 134 -0.28 -24.82 -2.67
C VAL A 134 0.22 -26.13 -3.26
N ASP A 135 -0.28 -27.26 -2.73
CA ASP A 135 0.08 -28.59 -3.24
C ASP A 135 -0.67 -28.93 -4.55
N VAL A 136 -0.30 -30.03 -5.20
CA VAL A 136 -0.95 -30.51 -6.44
C VAL A 136 -2.44 -30.86 -6.29
N ARG A 137 -2.96 -30.97 -5.07
CA ARG A 137 -4.38 -31.19 -4.79
C ARG A 137 -5.12 -29.88 -4.50
N GLY A 138 -4.43 -28.74 -4.53
CA GLY A 138 -4.99 -27.42 -4.26
C GLY A 138 -5.06 -27.05 -2.78
N ASN A 139 -4.42 -27.80 -1.89
CA ASN A 139 -4.40 -27.46 -0.47
C ASN A 139 -3.38 -26.34 -0.22
N ALA A 140 -3.87 -25.21 0.28
CA ALA A 140 -3.02 -24.09 0.67
C ALA A 140 -2.56 -24.23 2.14
N THR A 141 -1.28 -24.01 2.38
CA THR A 141 -0.68 -23.93 3.72
C THR A 141 0.28 -22.75 3.80
N ASP A 142 0.33 -22.09 4.94
CA ASP A 142 1.27 -21.00 5.16
C ASP A 142 2.71 -21.50 5.00
N VAL A 143 3.57 -20.66 4.43
CA VAL A 143 5.01 -20.93 4.37
C VAL A 143 5.64 -20.70 5.75
N LEU A 144 6.76 -21.35 6.02
CA LEU A 144 7.59 -21.02 7.18
C LEU A 144 8.18 -19.60 7.01
N GLY A 145 8.41 -18.90 8.13
CA GLY A 145 8.93 -17.53 8.15
C GLY A 145 7.82 -16.51 8.38
N THR A 146 7.85 -15.39 7.64
CA THR A 146 6.83 -14.34 7.72
C THR A 146 5.92 -14.42 6.48
N PRO A 147 4.75 -15.08 6.55
CA PRO A 147 3.89 -15.30 5.38
C PRO A 147 3.16 -14.05 4.92
N THR A 148 3.15 -12.96 5.70
CA THR A 148 2.50 -11.70 5.32
C THR A 148 3.47 -10.55 5.47
N VAL A 149 3.71 -9.80 4.39
CA VAL A 149 4.66 -8.68 4.36
C VAL A 149 4.03 -7.44 3.72
N ASN A 150 4.47 -6.26 4.15
CA ASN A 150 4.14 -5.03 3.44
C ASN A 150 4.97 -4.92 2.17
N ALA A 151 4.37 -4.43 1.09
CA ALA A 151 5.12 -4.00 -0.07
C ALA A 151 6.00 -2.78 0.28
N ILE A 152 7.25 -2.80 -0.17
CA ILE A 152 8.18 -1.67 -0.10
C ILE A 152 8.46 -1.25 -1.53
N GLN A 153 8.25 0.03 -1.83
CA GLN A 153 8.36 0.54 -3.19
C GLN A 153 7.50 -0.25 -4.20
N GLY A 154 6.31 -0.70 -3.79
CA GLY A 154 5.39 -1.50 -4.62
C GLY A 154 5.81 -2.94 -4.85
N VAL A 155 6.82 -3.44 -4.14
CA VAL A 155 7.26 -4.85 -4.23
C VAL A 155 7.17 -5.50 -2.86
N ALA A 156 6.43 -6.60 -2.77
CA ALA A 156 6.41 -7.46 -1.58
C ALA A 156 7.46 -8.57 -1.76
N THR A 157 8.40 -8.68 -0.83
CA THR A 157 9.47 -9.69 -0.85
C THR A 157 9.40 -10.53 0.43
N PHE A 158 9.39 -11.84 0.28
CA PHE A 158 9.21 -12.81 1.36
C PHE A 158 10.54 -13.46 1.71
N ASP A 159 11.36 -12.74 2.47
CA ASP A 159 12.64 -13.27 2.95
C ASP A 159 12.42 -14.43 3.91
N ASN A 160 13.29 -15.44 3.81
CA ASN A 160 13.26 -16.64 4.64
C ASN A 160 12.00 -17.52 4.51
N ALA A 161 11.16 -17.29 3.49
CA ALA A 161 10.06 -18.18 3.16
C ALA A 161 10.59 -19.60 2.86
N ALA A 162 9.99 -20.63 3.44
CA ALA A 162 10.36 -22.02 3.18
C ALA A 162 9.14 -22.96 3.21
N VAL A 163 9.25 -24.10 2.52
CA VAL A 163 8.25 -25.18 2.51
C VAL A 163 8.86 -26.40 3.20
N THR A 164 8.17 -26.98 4.18
CA THR A 164 8.73 -28.06 5.04
C THR A 164 8.39 -29.46 4.58
N THR A 165 7.40 -29.60 3.70
CA THR A 165 6.88 -30.90 3.28
C THR A 165 7.33 -31.21 1.87
N VAL A 166 7.85 -32.42 1.67
CA VAL A 166 8.23 -32.91 0.34
C VAL A 166 7.02 -33.02 -0.59
N GLY A 167 7.21 -32.67 -1.86
CA GLY A 167 6.14 -32.66 -2.86
C GLY A 167 6.32 -31.56 -3.90
N THR A 168 5.36 -31.44 -4.81
CA THR A 168 5.34 -30.38 -5.83
C THR A 168 4.38 -29.28 -5.39
N TYR A 169 4.85 -28.03 -5.45
CA TYR A 169 4.10 -26.87 -4.98
C TYR A 169 4.17 -25.71 -5.97
N THR A 170 3.17 -24.82 -5.90
CA THR A 170 3.25 -23.43 -6.34
C THR A 170 3.19 -22.51 -5.12
N LEU A 171 3.69 -21.28 -5.22
CA LEU A 171 3.38 -20.22 -4.27
C LEU A 171 2.19 -19.43 -4.78
N LEU A 172 1.20 -19.21 -3.92
CA LEU A 172 0.05 -18.37 -4.14
C LEU A 172 0.24 -17.06 -3.35
N PHE A 173 0.08 -15.92 -4.03
CA PHE A 173 0.18 -14.60 -3.44
C PHE A 173 -1.17 -13.90 -3.51
N ASN A 174 -1.64 -13.39 -2.37
CA ASN A 174 -2.92 -12.70 -2.23
C ASN A 174 -2.75 -11.37 -1.48
N PHE A 175 -3.69 -10.45 -1.72
CA PHE A 175 -3.81 -9.29 -0.86
C PHE A 175 -4.29 -9.67 0.53
N GLU A 176 -3.78 -8.97 1.54
CA GLU A 176 -4.28 -8.99 2.90
C GLU A 176 -4.69 -7.55 3.30
N PRO A 177 -5.90 -7.30 3.81
CA PRO A 177 -7.05 -8.20 3.75
C PRO A 177 -7.43 -8.52 2.29
N GLU A 178 -8.14 -9.63 2.11
CA GLU A 178 -8.60 -10.12 0.81
C GLU A 178 -9.40 -9.06 0.04
N VAL A 179 -9.22 -9.02 -1.29
CA VAL A 179 -10.05 -8.24 -2.20
C VAL A 179 -11.11 -9.14 -2.79
N ALA A 180 -12.38 -8.73 -2.70
CA ALA A 180 -13.46 -9.42 -3.38
C ALA A 180 -13.18 -9.53 -4.88
N GLY A 181 -13.20 -10.75 -5.41
CA GLY A 181 -12.97 -11.04 -6.82
C GLY A 181 -11.51 -11.19 -7.25
N PHE A 182 -10.53 -10.93 -6.36
CA PHE A 182 -9.13 -11.23 -6.63
C PHE A 182 -8.78 -12.65 -6.15
N LEU A 183 -8.43 -13.53 -7.07
CA LEU A 183 -8.13 -14.93 -6.75
C LEU A 183 -6.68 -15.17 -6.32
N GLY A 184 -5.82 -14.17 -6.45
CA GLY A 184 -4.38 -14.31 -6.24
C GLY A 184 -3.62 -14.67 -7.51
N VAL A 185 -2.29 -14.58 -7.43
CA VAL A 185 -1.38 -14.97 -8.51
C VAL A 185 -0.46 -16.08 -8.05
N GLN A 186 -0.11 -16.99 -8.96
CA GLN A 186 0.71 -18.15 -8.65
C GLN A 186 2.09 -18.08 -9.30
N SER A 187 3.11 -18.57 -8.60
CA SER A 187 4.41 -18.87 -9.19
C SER A 187 4.33 -20.05 -10.16
N THR A 188 5.39 -20.28 -10.92
CA THR A 188 5.61 -21.59 -11.54
C THR A 188 5.83 -22.67 -10.48
N ALA A 189 5.55 -23.92 -10.84
CA ALA A 189 5.68 -25.04 -9.93
C ALA A 189 7.16 -25.41 -9.69
N PHE A 190 7.45 -25.90 -8.49
CA PHE A 190 8.76 -26.40 -8.09
C PHE A 190 8.63 -27.65 -7.22
N LEU A 191 9.68 -28.47 -7.22
CA LEU A 191 9.76 -29.69 -6.44
C LEU A 191 10.49 -29.44 -5.11
N VAL A 192 9.87 -29.84 -4.01
CA VAL A 192 10.47 -29.89 -2.67
C VAL A 192 10.95 -31.31 -2.40
N VAL A 193 12.26 -31.48 -2.25
CA VAL A 193 12.88 -32.74 -1.86
C VAL A 193 13.33 -32.71 -0.41
N ALA A 194 13.58 -33.88 0.18
CA ALA A 194 14.11 -33.94 1.53
C ALA A 194 15.45 -33.17 1.61
N GLY A 195 15.61 -32.35 2.64
CA GLY A 195 16.90 -31.72 2.92
C GLY A 195 17.98 -32.76 3.23
N PRO A 196 19.26 -32.39 3.16
CA PRO A 196 20.34 -33.28 3.59
C PRO A 196 20.07 -33.77 5.02
N PRO A 197 20.39 -35.03 5.35
CA PRO A 197 20.14 -35.57 6.68
C PRO A 197 20.83 -34.69 7.73
N SER A 198 20.09 -34.31 8.76
CA SER A 198 20.65 -33.62 9.92
C SER A 198 21.68 -34.54 10.57
N GLN A 199 22.95 -34.14 10.61
CA GLN A 199 23.93 -34.85 11.44
C GLN A 199 23.52 -34.65 12.90
N ILE A 200 23.26 -35.77 13.58
CA ILE A 200 23.07 -35.89 15.03
C ILE A 200 24.42 -36.06 15.72
#